data_AF-F4Q1Z1-F1
#
_entry.id   AF-F4Q1Z1-F1
#
_cell.length_a   1.000
_cell.length_b   1.000
_cell.length_c   1.000
_cell.angle_alpha   90.00
_cell.angle_beta   90.00
_cell.angle_gamma   90.00
#
_symmetry.space_group_name_H-M   'P 1'
#
loop_
_entity.id
_entity.type
_entity.pdbx_description
1 polymer ?
#
loop_
_entity_poly.entity_id
_entity_poly.type
_entity_poly.pdbx_seq_one_letter_code
_entity_poly.pdbx_strand_id
1 'polypeptide(L)'
;MKFSKQLIAISSILMVTISGVLGATDLGECFSSRSTWYEAVEHGNCGYGPLEGPTGPGHRFIAAAATAVYNGSSACGECYEINGPMGTQVVTIVDQCPDPGWCDTSFPHFDLSPEAFAVAGGSTVGVFMSTAKKVSCDYVQGPIKLLMKDADTTAQWFEFMVFNHKVGLDHIDIETADGKVISLPRRLYNYWTYSGEQGQVKFPIVARVYSKYGERVDVMVKSFTRAVVTEGTGQFGEPVTGIKDACVAPLPVDAQGWIYHNGSLVKPLDYNHPNLGWADWSSNANINWADTSAAREGGAAVCSATINPIGSIQIGTDLPVEWAPLFDSLEFYIKGDSAISTLAVGYATTVTVPVSTSWTKQTFSLSSLGAPDSLGKPTNLAFRNIGSSAFKIYLDDIKLVPIANTNTSSSS
;
A
#
# COMPACT_ATOMS: atom_id res chain seq x y z
N MET A 1 -51.30 10.49 -63.24
CA MET A 1 -50.03 10.94 -62.65
C MET A 1 -50.23 11.25 -61.17
N LYS A 2 -49.84 10.34 -60.28
CA LYS A 2 -49.65 10.61 -58.84
C LYS A 2 -48.34 9.94 -58.44
N PHE A 3 -47.29 10.74 -58.26
CA PHE A 3 -46.00 10.28 -57.77
C PHE A 3 -46.11 10.06 -56.26
N SER A 4 -45.96 8.81 -55.83
CA SER A 4 -45.81 8.43 -54.42
C SER A 4 -44.33 8.58 -54.04
N LYS A 5 -44.02 9.54 -53.16
CA LYS A 5 -42.69 9.68 -52.55
C LYS A 5 -42.51 8.58 -51.49
N GLN A 6 -41.63 7.62 -51.74
CA GLN A 6 -41.13 6.72 -50.69
C GLN A 6 -40.15 7.50 -49.79
N LEU A 7 -40.45 7.58 -48.50
CA LEU A 7 -39.48 8.02 -47.48
C LEU A 7 -38.46 6.89 -47.28
N ILE A 8 -37.19 7.19 -47.53
CA ILE A 8 -36.05 6.35 -47.14
C ILE A 8 -35.79 6.64 -45.65
N ALA A 9 -36.07 5.66 -44.79
CA ALA A 9 -35.67 5.70 -43.39
C ALA A 9 -34.16 5.41 -43.30
N ILE A 10 -33.37 6.44 -43.03
CA ILE A 10 -31.94 6.30 -42.73
C ILE A 10 -31.86 5.80 -41.28
N SER A 11 -31.62 4.49 -41.12
CA SER A 11 -31.33 3.87 -39.83
C SER A 11 -29.92 4.25 -39.42
N SER A 12 -29.78 5.30 -38.62
CA SER A 12 -28.53 5.68 -37.95
C SER A 12 -28.13 4.57 -36.96
N ILE A 13 -27.20 3.71 -37.37
CA ILE A 13 -26.52 2.77 -36.46
C ILE A 13 -25.65 3.60 -35.53
N LEU A 14 -26.12 3.80 -34.30
CA LEU A 14 -25.33 4.36 -33.21
C LEU A 14 -24.29 3.31 -32.81
N MET A 15 -23.07 3.45 -33.32
CA MET A 15 -21.91 2.71 -32.84
C MET A 15 -21.63 3.17 -31.41
N VAL A 16 -22.17 2.46 -30.42
CA VAL A 16 -21.76 2.61 -29.03
C VAL A 16 -20.39 1.99 -28.91
N THR A 17 -19.33 2.79 -29.06
CA THR A 17 -18.00 2.42 -28.60
C THR A 17 -18.08 2.34 -27.09
N ILE A 18 -18.20 1.12 -26.56
CA ILE A 18 -17.90 0.85 -25.15
C ILE A 18 -16.41 1.08 -25.02
N SER A 19 -16.03 2.32 -24.73
CA SER A 19 -14.72 2.61 -24.16
C SER A 19 -14.72 2.01 -22.76
N GLY A 20 -14.36 0.73 -22.67
CA GLY A 20 -13.93 0.17 -21.40
C GLY A 20 -12.80 1.07 -20.91
N VAL A 21 -12.96 1.67 -19.74
CA VAL A 21 -11.81 2.16 -18.99
C VAL A 21 -11.01 0.91 -18.70
N LEU A 22 -10.00 0.63 -19.52
CA LEU A 22 -9.05 -0.45 -19.25
C LEU A 22 -8.32 -0.01 -17.99
N GLY A 23 -8.65 -0.67 -16.87
CA GLY A 23 -7.82 -0.63 -15.68
C GLY A 23 -6.53 -1.39 -15.95
N ALA A 24 -5.49 -1.07 -15.18
CA ALA A 24 -4.19 -1.70 -15.30
C ALA A 24 -4.29 -3.23 -15.28
N THR A 25 -3.54 -3.90 -16.15
CA THR A 25 -3.48 -5.35 -16.24
C THR A 25 -2.69 -5.91 -15.05
N ASP A 26 -3.21 -6.95 -14.40
CA ASP A 26 -2.54 -7.64 -13.30
C ASP A 26 -1.28 -8.37 -13.77
N LEU A 27 -0.16 -8.07 -13.12
CA LEU A 27 1.17 -8.58 -13.50
C LEU A 27 1.84 -9.42 -12.40
N GLY A 28 1.20 -9.56 -11.25
CA GLY A 28 1.65 -10.35 -10.12
C GLY A 28 0.51 -10.58 -9.12
N GLU A 29 0.73 -11.47 -8.15
CA GLU A 29 -0.18 -11.68 -7.02
C GLU A 29 -0.09 -10.50 -6.04
N CYS A 30 -1.16 -10.29 -5.27
CA CYS A 30 -1.18 -9.33 -4.18
C CYS A 30 -0.21 -9.77 -3.07
N PHE A 31 0.54 -8.83 -2.51
CA PHE A 31 1.39 -9.08 -1.34
C PHE A 31 1.26 -7.96 -0.31
N SER A 32 1.38 -8.33 0.97
CA SER A 32 1.37 -7.34 2.05
C SER A 32 2.58 -6.42 1.96
N SER A 33 2.32 -5.14 2.14
CA SER A 33 3.33 -4.09 2.18
C SER A 33 2.95 -3.02 3.22
N ARG A 34 3.83 -2.05 3.40
CA ARG A 34 3.50 -0.81 4.12
C ARG A 34 3.96 0.38 3.31
N SER A 35 3.44 1.54 3.65
CA SER A 35 3.73 2.76 2.91
C SER A 35 3.92 3.97 3.82
N THR A 36 4.97 4.74 3.56
CA THR A 36 5.23 6.10 4.07
C THR A 36 5.22 7.07 2.89
N TRP A 37 5.68 8.31 3.10
CA TRP A 37 5.86 9.28 2.02
C TRP A 37 7.14 10.13 2.18
N TYR A 38 7.59 10.72 1.07
CA TYR A 38 8.76 11.60 1.00
C TYR A 38 8.55 12.79 0.06
N GLU A 39 9.30 13.88 0.25
CA GLU A 39 9.12 15.13 -0.53
C GLU A 39 10.13 15.30 -1.68
N ALA A 40 11.29 14.64 -1.62
CA ALA A 40 12.37 14.79 -2.58
C ALA A 40 12.12 14.00 -3.88
N VAL A 41 10.96 14.22 -4.51
CA VAL A 41 10.41 13.35 -5.57
C VAL A 41 10.89 13.67 -6.99
N GLU A 42 11.57 14.80 -7.19
CA GLU A 42 11.95 15.27 -8.54
C GLU A 42 13.12 14.50 -9.16
N HIS A 43 13.81 13.68 -8.38
CA HIS A 43 14.90 12.81 -8.82
C HIS A 43 14.87 11.52 -8.01
N GLY A 44 15.49 10.48 -8.55
CA GLY A 44 15.59 9.20 -7.84
C GLY A 44 16.67 8.30 -8.42
N ASN A 45 16.93 7.21 -7.71
CA ASN A 45 17.94 6.22 -8.06
C ASN A 45 17.67 5.57 -9.42
N CYS A 46 16.45 5.62 -9.97
CA CYS A 46 16.19 5.14 -11.34
C CYS A 46 16.73 6.06 -12.44
N GLY A 47 17.37 7.18 -12.12
CA GLY A 47 18.06 8.03 -13.09
C GLY A 47 17.15 8.92 -13.94
N TYR A 48 15.85 8.94 -13.66
CA TYR A 48 14.90 9.86 -14.28
C TYR A 48 15.20 11.32 -13.90
N GLY A 49 14.85 12.24 -14.80
CA GLY A 49 14.85 13.68 -14.51
C GLY A 49 13.61 14.08 -13.70
N PRO A 50 13.30 15.39 -13.65
CA PRO A 50 12.07 15.90 -13.03
C PRO A 50 10.84 15.13 -13.51
N LEU A 51 9.85 14.95 -12.65
CA LEU A 51 8.74 14.01 -12.91
C LEU A 51 7.93 14.37 -14.16
N GLU A 52 7.70 15.67 -14.36
CA GLU A 52 7.03 16.24 -15.54
C GLU A 52 8.04 16.64 -16.65
N GLY A 53 9.30 16.27 -16.49
CA GLY A 53 10.37 16.54 -17.43
C GLY A 53 10.46 15.53 -18.57
N PRO A 54 11.41 15.73 -19.52
CA PRO A 54 11.50 14.91 -20.75
C PRO A 54 11.74 13.41 -20.52
N THR A 55 12.29 13.04 -19.37
CA THR A 55 12.67 11.68 -19.00
C THR A 55 11.92 11.17 -17.77
N GLY A 56 11.04 11.99 -17.18
CA GLY A 56 10.17 11.60 -16.09
C GLY A 56 8.95 10.80 -16.58
N PRO A 57 8.16 10.24 -15.65
CA PRO A 57 6.96 9.48 -15.99
C PRO A 57 5.78 10.37 -16.47
N GLY A 58 5.85 11.70 -16.33
CA GLY A 58 4.80 12.62 -16.75
C GLY A 58 3.59 12.68 -15.81
N HIS A 59 3.79 12.30 -14.54
CA HIS A 59 2.81 12.42 -13.47
C HIS A 59 3.49 12.34 -12.10
N ARG A 60 2.73 12.62 -11.03
CA ARG A 60 3.23 12.66 -9.65
C ARG A 60 2.87 11.45 -8.78
N PHE A 61 2.16 10.46 -9.30
CA PHE A 61 1.92 9.19 -8.59
C PHE A 61 3.12 8.24 -8.69
N ILE A 62 4.11 8.42 -7.81
CA ILE A 62 5.38 7.68 -7.84
C ILE A 62 5.71 7.09 -6.46
N ALA A 63 6.69 6.19 -6.42
CA ALA A 63 7.23 5.67 -5.17
C ALA A 63 8.75 5.40 -5.25
N ALA A 64 9.41 5.54 -4.10
CA ALA A 64 10.69 4.91 -3.83
C ALA A 64 10.46 3.51 -3.25
N ALA A 65 11.01 2.49 -3.90
CA ALA A 65 10.82 1.09 -3.50
C ALA A 65 11.85 0.67 -2.45
N ALA A 66 11.43 -0.09 -1.43
CA ALA A 66 12.32 -0.83 -0.53
C ALA A 66 13.35 -1.66 -1.29
N THR A 67 14.52 -1.92 -0.70
CA THR A 67 15.61 -2.69 -1.37
C THR A 67 15.11 -4.01 -1.98
N ALA A 68 14.26 -4.75 -1.26
CA ALA A 68 13.68 -6.01 -1.72
C ALA A 68 12.79 -5.86 -2.97
N VAL A 69 12.04 -4.75 -3.08
CA VAL A 69 11.16 -4.46 -4.22
C VAL A 69 11.96 -3.82 -5.36
N TYR A 70 12.88 -2.91 -5.05
CA TYR A 70 13.76 -2.23 -6.00
C TYR A 70 14.59 -3.21 -6.83
N ASN A 71 15.05 -4.29 -6.18
CA ASN A 71 15.71 -5.44 -6.79
C ASN A 71 16.81 -5.03 -7.79
N GLY A 72 17.76 -4.22 -7.32
CA GLY A 72 18.89 -3.75 -8.13
C GLY A 72 18.49 -2.95 -9.37
N SER A 73 17.48 -2.09 -9.26
CA SER A 73 16.85 -1.29 -10.32
C SER A 73 15.96 -2.07 -11.30
N SER A 74 15.74 -3.36 -11.08
CA SER A 74 14.84 -4.17 -11.91
C SER A 74 13.39 -3.69 -11.86
N ALA A 75 13.01 -2.97 -10.80
CA ALA A 75 11.68 -2.36 -10.66
C ALA A 75 11.56 -0.96 -11.29
N CYS A 76 12.66 -0.33 -11.72
CA CYS A 76 12.59 1.03 -12.28
C CYS A 76 11.67 1.10 -13.49
N GLY A 77 10.70 2.01 -13.44
CA GLY A 77 9.66 2.18 -14.46
C GLY A 77 8.55 1.13 -14.41
N GLU A 78 8.56 0.18 -13.48
CA GLU A 78 7.43 -0.70 -13.22
C GLU A 78 6.33 0.01 -12.42
N CYS A 79 5.10 -0.49 -12.57
CA CYS A 79 3.94 0.01 -11.86
C CYS A 79 3.44 -0.96 -10.80
N TYR A 80 3.01 -0.38 -9.68
CA TYR A 80 2.38 -1.10 -8.59
C TYR A 80 1.07 -0.42 -8.22
N GLU A 81 0.01 -1.21 -8.09
CA GLU A 81 -1.25 -0.79 -7.49
C GLU A 81 -1.13 -0.93 -5.97
N ILE A 82 -1.26 0.20 -5.26
CA ILE A 82 -1.19 0.27 -3.81
C ILE A 82 -2.61 0.39 -3.25
N ASN A 83 -3.04 -0.64 -2.52
CA ASN A 83 -4.34 -0.71 -1.88
C ASN A 83 -4.17 -0.31 -0.41
N GLY A 84 -4.57 0.92 -0.08
CA GLY A 84 -4.49 1.49 1.26
C GLY A 84 -5.88 1.68 1.90
N PRO A 85 -5.92 2.09 3.17
CA PRO A 85 -7.17 2.20 3.93
C PRO A 85 -8.11 3.31 3.43
N MET A 86 -7.61 4.29 2.67
CA MET A 86 -8.43 5.40 2.13
C MET A 86 -8.77 5.23 0.65
N GLY A 87 -8.06 4.35 -0.05
CA GLY A 87 -8.20 4.23 -1.50
C GLY A 87 -7.09 3.42 -2.14
N THR A 88 -7.17 3.34 -3.46
CA THR A 88 -6.22 2.60 -4.29
C THR A 88 -5.53 3.56 -5.26
N GLN A 89 -4.22 3.42 -5.42
CA GLN A 89 -3.45 4.25 -6.35
C GLN A 89 -2.36 3.43 -7.05
N VAL A 90 -2.28 3.56 -8.38
CA VAL A 90 -1.17 3.03 -9.16
C VAL A 90 0.00 4.02 -9.11
N VAL A 91 1.21 3.53 -8.83
CA VAL A 91 2.44 4.32 -8.77
C VAL A 91 3.54 3.77 -9.67
N THR A 92 4.38 4.63 -10.26
CA THR A 92 5.64 4.21 -10.89
C THR A 92 6.75 4.12 -9.86
N ILE A 93 7.62 3.12 -9.96
CA ILE A 93 8.88 3.11 -9.21
C ILE A 93 9.92 3.99 -9.92
N VAL A 94 10.33 5.06 -9.25
CA VAL A 94 11.30 6.04 -9.75
C VAL A 94 12.55 6.16 -8.88
N ASP A 95 12.53 5.54 -7.70
CA ASP A 95 13.60 5.66 -6.71
C ASP A 95 13.73 4.38 -5.87
N GLN A 96 14.80 4.30 -5.09
CA GLN A 96 15.01 3.32 -4.05
C GLN A 96 14.91 4.01 -2.68
N CYS A 97 14.21 3.38 -1.75
CA CYS A 97 14.32 3.70 -0.33
C CYS A 97 15.30 2.70 0.32
N PRO A 98 16.50 3.12 0.75
CA PRO A 98 17.47 2.25 1.41
C PRO A 98 17.49 2.40 2.94
N ASP A 99 16.50 3.09 3.52
CA ASP A 99 16.45 3.34 4.97
C ASP A 99 16.40 2.02 5.77
N PRO A 100 17.29 1.80 6.76
CA PRO A 100 17.34 0.55 7.52
C PRO A 100 16.17 0.35 8.49
N GLY A 101 15.39 1.39 8.80
CA GLY A 101 14.22 1.27 9.66
C GLY A 101 13.01 0.70 8.91
N TRP A 102 12.74 1.23 7.72
CA TRP A 102 11.52 0.96 6.97
C TRP A 102 11.72 0.22 5.65
N CYS A 103 12.85 0.40 4.98
CA CYS A 103 12.98 0.04 3.57
C CYS A 103 14.04 -1.02 3.29
N ASP A 104 15.03 -1.18 4.17
CA ASP A 104 16.03 -2.25 4.12
C ASP A 104 15.66 -3.37 5.11
N THR A 105 14.41 -3.84 4.99
CA THR A 105 13.89 -4.98 5.76
C THR A 105 13.34 -6.04 4.81
N SER A 106 13.11 -7.26 5.30
CA SER A 106 12.45 -8.31 4.49
C SER A 106 10.99 -8.01 4.19
N PHE A 107 10.36 -7.09 4.93
CA PHE A 107 8.97 -6.70 4.71
C PHE A 107 8.88 -5.64 3.59
N PRO A 108 8.05 -5.85 2.54
CA PRO A 108 7.92 -4.90 1.45
C PRO A 108 7.45 -3.52 1.89
N HIS A 109 8.05 -2.46 1.33
CA HIS A 109 7.72 -1.08 1.65
C HIS A 109 7.78 -0.19 0.40
N PHE A 110 6.85 0.76 0.32
CA PHE A 110 6.79 1.79 -0.71
C PHE A 110 6.75 3.18 -0.07
N ASP A 111 7.77 3.99 -0.30
CA ASP A 111 7.79 5.38 0.14
C ASP A 111 7.19 6.25 -0.97
N LEU A 112 5.93 6.65 -0.78
CA LEU A 112 5.09 7.24 -1.83
C LEU A 112 5.38 8.74 -2.00
N SER A 113 5.04 9.29 -3.16
CA SER A 113 4.88 10.75 -3.26
C SER A 113 3.74 11.26 -2.36
N PRO A 114 3.75 12.54 -1.97
CA PRO A 114 2.67 13.11 -1.16
C PRO A 114 1.29 12.95 -1.82
N GLU A 115 1.22 13.05 -3.15
CA GLU A 115 -0.01 12.89 -3.92
C GLU A 115 -0.52 11.44 -3.89
N ALA A 116 0.37 10.46 -4.08
CA ALA A 116 -0.03 9.04 -4.02
C ALA A 116 -0.41 8.63 -2.59
N PHE A 117 0.32 9.11 -1.59
CA PHE A 117 0.03 8.86 -0.19
C PHE A 117 -1.32 9.43 0.23
N ALA A 118 -1.64 10.65 -0.19
CA ALA A 118 -2.93 11.29 0.13
C ALA A 118 -4.12 10.49 -0.41
N VAL A 119 -4.00 9.85 -1.57
CA VAL A 119 -5.06 9.00 -2.15
C VAL A 119 -5.19 7.67 -1.39
N ALA A 120 -4.07 6.98 -1.13
CA ALA A 120 -4.11 5.63 -0.58
C ALA A 120 -4.23 5.58 0.96
N GLY A 121 -3.53 6.48 1.67
CA GLY A 121 -3.44 6.52 3.13
C GLY A 121 -4.12 7.71 3.80
N GLY A 122 -4.44 8.76 3.05
CA GLY A 122 -4.95 10.03 3.60
C GLY A 122 -3.83 10.94 4.11
N SER A 123 -4.18 12.12 4.61
CA SER A 123 -3.22 13.18 4.97
C SER A 123 -2.87 13.29 6.46
N THR A 124 -3.49 12.48 7.31
CA THR A 124 -3.38 12.60 8.78
C THR A 124 -2.44 11.59 9.43
N VAL A 125 -1.97 10.60 8.67
CA VAL A 125 -1.09 9.52 9.15
C VAL A 125 0.28 9.60 8.47
N GLY A 126 1.32 9.15 9.17
CA GLY A 126 2.68 9.09 8.61
C GLY A 126 3.01 7.76 7.93
N VAL A 127 2.23 6.71 8.21
CA VAL A 127 2.45 5.35 7.71
C VAL A 127 1.14 4.58 7.75
N PHE A 128 0.93 3.67 6.79
CA PHE A 128 -0.17 2.71 6.78
C PHE A 128 0.26 1.34 6.23
N MET A 129 -0.47 0.29 6.60
CA MET A 129 -0.33 -1.02 5.95
C MET A 129 -1.13 -1.04 4.66
N SER A 130 -0.55 -1.64 3.64
CA SER A 130 -1.11 -1.73 2.31
C SER A 130 -1.02 -3.16 1.79
N THR A 131 -1.76 -3.43 0.73
CA THR A 131 -1.49 -4.56 -0.14
C THR A 131 -1.04 -3.98 -1.47
N ALA A 132 0.06 -4.49 -2.01
CA ALA A 132 0.58 -4.06 -3.30
C ALA A 132 0.48 -5.18 -4.32
N LYS A 133 0.32 -4.81 -5.59
CA LYS A 133 0.33 -5.72 -6.72
C LYS A 133 1.01 -5.07 -7.90
N LYS A 134 1.85 -5.82 -8.61
CA LYS A 134 2.44 -5.33 -9.85
C LYS A 134 1.36 -5.25 -10.92
N VAL A 135 1.31 -4.14 -11.66
CA VAL A 135 0.34 -3.92 -12.74
C VAL A 135 1.01 -3.26 -13.96
N SER A 136 0.33 -3.24 -15.11
CA SER A 136 0.80 -2.47 -16.27
C SER A 136 0.69 -0.96 -16.04
N CYS A 137 1.60 -0.21 -16.67
CA CYS A 137 1.64 1.24 -16.62
C CYS A 137 0.75 1.85 -17.70
N ASP A 138 -0.58 1.77 -17.55
CA ASP A 138 -1.53 2.11 -18.63
C ASP A 138 -1.56 3.61 -19.01
N TYR A 139 -1.03 4.48 -18.15
CA TYR A 139 -0.82 5.89 -18.47
C TYR A 139 0.33 6.12 -19.48
N VAL A 140 1.20 5.14 -19.72
CA VAL A 140 2.31 5.24 -20.68
C VAL A 140 1.77 5.37 -22.10
N GLN A 141 2.14 6.45 -22.78
CA GLN A 141 1.78 6.74 -24.16
C GLN A 141 3.03 6.81 -25.06
N GLY A 142 2.86 6.43 -26.32
CA GLY A 142 3.93 6.48 -27.31
C GLY A 142 4.99 5.37 -27.16
N PRO A 143 6.08 5.46 -27.94
CA PRO A 143 7.07 4.40 -28.01
C PRO A 143 7.97 4.37 -26.78
N ILE A 144 8.63 3.23 -26.55
CA ILE A 144 9.76 3.13 -25.64
C ILE A 144 10.84 4.12 -26.06
N LYS A 145 11.51 4.73 -25.08
CA LYS A 145 12.55 5.72 -25.31
C LYS A 145 13.85 5.29 -24.68
N LEU A 146 14.95 5.68 -25.29
CA LEU A 146 16.31 5.45 -24.83
C LEU A 146 17.02 6.79 -24.72
N LEU A 147 17.54 7.11 -23.54
CA LEU A 147 18.41 8.26 -23.31
C LEU A 147 19.86 7.78 -23.25
N MET A 148 20.68 8.21 -24.20
CA MET A 148 22.14 8.09 -24.05
C MET A 148 22.56 8.97 -22.86
N LYS A 149 23.32 8.39 -21.92
CA LYS A 149 23.69 9.06 -20.66
C LYS A 149 24.23 10.46 -20.92
N ASP A 150 23.81 11.42 -20.09
CA ASP A 150 24.34 12.79 -20.10
C ASP A 150 25.69 12.86 -19.38
N ALA A 151 26.66 12.12 -19.92
CA ALA A 151 28.05 12.09 -19.48
C ALA A 151 28.94 11.81 -20.69
N ASP A 152 30.26 11.90 -20.56
CA ASP A 152 31.17 11.58 -21.65
C ASP A 152 31.04 10.11 -22.04
N THR A 153 30.68 9.86 -23.30
CA THR A 153 30.45 8.54 -23.88
C THR A 153 31.38 8.34 -25.09
N THR A 154 31.76 7.09 -25.34
CA THR A 154 32.68 6.70 -26.41
C THR A 154 32.21 5.41 -27.08
N ALA A 155 32.83 5.04 -28.20
CA ALA A 155 32.61 3.73 -28.81
C ALA A 155 33.11 2.55 -27.94
N GLN A 156 33.95 2.79 -26.92
CA GLN A 156 34.45 1.74 -26.00
C GLN A 156 33.70 1.70 -24.68
N TRP A 157 32.95 2.75 -24.35
CA TRP A 157 32.18 2.84 -23.12
C TRP A 157 31.00 3.77 -23.35
N PHE A 158 29.80 3.28 -23.10
CA PHE A 158 28.60 4.10 -23.08
C PHE A 158 27.54 3.45 -22.19
N GLU A 159 26.61 4.28 -21.75
CA GLU A 159 25.47 3.85 -20.98
C GLU A 159 24.22 4.51 -21.52
N PHE A 160 23.10 3.81 -21.43
CA PHE A 160 21.81 4.40 -21.71
C PHE A 160 20.75 3.94 -20.73
N MET A 161 19.76 4.79 -20.51
CA MET A 161 18.56 4.48 -19.75
C MET A 161 17.42 4.23 -20.72
N VAL A 162 16.68 3.16 -20.50
CA VAL A 162 15.41 2.90 -21.21
C VAL A 162 14.25 3.29 -20.31
N PHE A 163 13.28 4.01 -20.88
CA PHE A 163 12.14 4.57 -20.16
C PHE A 163 10.89 4.61 -21.05
N ASN A 164 9.76 5.05 -20.48
CA ASN A 164 8.46 5.11 -21.16
C ASN A 164 8.00 3.72 -21.65
N HIS A 165 8.09 2.70 -20.79
CA HIS A 165 7.66 1.32 -21.10
C HIS A 165 6.47 0.91 -20.22
N LYS A 166 5.53 0.15 -20.78
CA LYS A 166 4.30 -0.28 -20.07
C LYS A 166 4.54 -1.32 -18.99
N VAL A 167 5.60 -2.11 -19.14
CA VAL A 167 5.90 -3.28 -18.31
C VAL A 167 7.37 -3.33 -17.99
N GLY A 168 7.76 -4.09 -16.96
CA GLY A 168 9.16 -4.20 -16.54
C GLY A 168 10.08 -4.78 -17.62
N LEU A 169 11.30 -4.26 -17.69
CA LEU A 169 12.34 -4.76 -18.59
C LEU A 169 13.06 -5.95 -17.96
N ASP A 170 13.33 -6.96 -18.78
CA ASP A 170 14.12 -8.14 -18.40
C ASP A 170 15.61 -7.92 -18.67
N HIS A 171 15.99 -7.87 -19.95
CA HIS A 171 17.37 -7.64 -20.40
C HIS A 171 17.41 -6.77 -21.66
N ILE A 172 18.61 -6.26 -21.98
CA ILE A 172 18.88 -5.55 -23.22
C ILE A 172 20.12 -6.11 -23.89
N ASP A 173 19.99 -6.41 -25.17
CA ASP A 173 21.12 -6.68 -26.05
C ASP A 173 21.33 -5.52 -27.00
N ILE A 174 22.57 -5.26 -27.39
CA ILE A 174 22.88 -4.41 -28.54
C ILE A 174 23.32 -5.26 -29.72
N GLU A 175 22.76 -5.02 -30.89
CA GLU A 175 23.28 -5.51 -32.16
C GLU A 175 24.06 -4.40 -32.84
N THR A 176 25.34 -4.66 -33.05
CA THR A 176 26.30 -3.75 -33.67
C THR A 176 26.18 -3.74 -35.20
N ALA A 177 26.69 -2.70 -35.86
CA ALA A 177 26.66 -2.63 -37.32
C ALA A 177 27.42 -3.77 -38.03
N ASP A 178 28.37 -4.43 -37.34
CA ASP A 178 29.06 -5.64 -37.81
C ASP A 178 28.34 -6.96 -37.43
N GLY A 179 27.11 -6.89 -36.93
CA GLY A 179 26.23 -8.04 -36.67
C GLY A 179 26.50 -8.76 -35.35
N LYS A 180 27.38 -8.24 -34.48
CA LYS A 180 27.61 -8.82 -33.15
C LYS A 180 26.48 -8.44 -32.21
N VAL A 181 25.99 -9.41 -31.44
CA VAL A 181 24.99 -9.22 -30.39
C VAL A 181 25.68 -9.29 -29.03
N ILE A 182 25.47 -8.28 -28.20
CA ILE A 182 26.15 -8.09 -26.91
C ILE A 182 25.10 -7.81 -25.84
N SER A 183 25.00 -8.67 -24.83
CA SER A 183 24.15 -8.39 -23.67
C SER A 183 24.77 -7.31 -22.80
N LEU A 184 23.98 -6.34 -22.37
CA LEU A 184 24.42 -5.27 -21.50
C LEU A 184 24.02 -5.55 -20.05
N PRO A 185 24.93 -5.45 -19.07
CA PRO A 185 24.55 -5.46 -17.67
C PRO A 185 23.74 -4.21 -17.29
N ARG A 186 22.67 -4.42 -16.52
CA ARG A 186 21.93 -3.36 -15.82
C ARG A 186 22.70 -2.89 -14.59
N ARG A 187 22.77 -1.58 -14.37
CA ARG A 187 23.37 -0.96 -13.18
C ARG A 187 22.32 -0.66 -12.14
N LEU A 188 22.76 -0.49 -10.89
CA LEU A 188 21.90 -0.17 -9.74
C LEU A 188 21.12 1.14 -9.86
N TYR A 189 21.32 1.91 -10.93
CA TYR A 189 20.65 3.18 -11.17
C TYR A 189 19.91 3.22 -12.53
N ASN A 190 19.46 2.06 -13.01
CA ASN A 190 18.65 1.86 -14.22
C ASN A 190 19.32 2.23 -15.57
N TYR A 191 20.65 2.27 -15.60
CA TYR A 191 21.40 2.36 -16.87
C TYR A 191 21.92 0.99 -17.30
N TRP A 192 22.04 0.81 -18.60
CA TRP A 192 22.60 -0.38 -19.25
C TRP A 192 23.95 -0.03 -19.85
N THR A 193 24.99 -0.81 -19.52
CA THR A 193 26.37 -0.39 -19.78
C THR A 193 27.08 -1.28 -20.77
N TYR A 194 27.67 -0.66 -21.79
CA TYR A 194 28.74 -1.27 -22.56
C TYR A 194 30.10 -0.87 -21.98
N SER A 195 31.03 -1.82 -21.81
CA SER A 195 32.36 -1.57 -21.22
C SER A 195 33.50 -2.23 -22.00
N GLY A 196 33.52 -2.09 -23.33
CA GLY A 196 34.73 -2.26 -24.15
C GLY A 196 35.32 -3.68 -24.24
N GLU A 197 34.76 -4.66 -23.53
CA GLU A 197 35.25 -6.06 -23.47
C GLU A 197 35.34 -6.70 -24.87
N GLN A 198 34.51 -6.23 -25.81
CA GLN A 198 34.44 -6.73 -27.19
C GLN A 198 35.00 -5.72 -28.22
N GLY A 199 35.75 -4.74 -27.74
CA GLY A 199 36.40 -3.70 -28.55
C GLY A 199 35.54 -2.44 -28.73
N GLN A 200 35.79 -1.70 -29.81
CA GLN A 200 34.98 -0.52 -30.16
C GLN A 200 33.68 -0.96 -30.84
N VAL A 201 32.54 -0.47 -30.34
CA VAL A 201 31.23 -0.68 -30.96
C VAL A 201 31.11 0.18 -32.22
N LYS A 202 30.72 -0.46 -33.33
CA LYS A 202 30.38 0.23 -34.57
C LYS A 202 28.91 0.61 -34.56
N PHE A 203 28.68 1.92 -34.60
CA PHE A 203 27.35 2.50 -34.78
C PHE A 203 26.99 2.53 -36.28
N PRO A 204 25.68 2.52 -36.62
CA PRO A 204 24.56 2.55 -35.70
C PRO A 204 24.31 1.17 -35.06
N ILE A 205 23.74 1.14 -33.85
CA ILE A 205 23.39 -0.10 -33.14
C ILE A 205 21.89 -0.23 -32.98
N VAL A 206 21.40 -1.46 -32.87
CA VAL A 206 20.02 -1.75 -32.46
C VAL A 206 20.03 -2.19 -31.01
N ALA A 207 19.47 -1.39 -30.11
CA ALA A 207 19.18 -1.84 -28.75
C ALA A 207 17.89 -2.66 -28.77
N ARG A 208 18.01 -3.96 -28.53
CA ARG A 208 16.94 -4.95 -28.47
C ARG A 208 16.45 -5.01 -27.02
N VAL A 209 15.33 -4.37 -26.73
CA VAL A 209 14.78 -4.24 -25.38
C VAL A 209 13.75 -5.33 -25.14
N TYR A 210 13.97 -6.19 -24.14
CA TYR A 210 13.06 -7.28 -23.81
C TYR A 210 12.24 -6.99 -22.55
N SER A 211 10.95 -7.30 -22.58
CA SER A 211 10.08 -7.26 -21.41
C SER A 211 10.22 -8.53 -20.57
N LYS A 212 9.80 -8.46 -19.30
CA LYS A 212 9.65 -9.63 -18.41
C LYS A 212 8.61 -10.65 -18.90
N TYR A 213 7.86 -10.32 -19.96
CA TYR A 213 6.82 -11.14 -20.57
C TYR A 213 7.21 -11.69 -21.95
N GLY A 214 8.48 -11.50 -22.35
CA GLY A 214 9.06 -12.12 -23.56
C GLY A 214 8.91 -11.30 -24.84
N GLU A 215 8.37 -10.09 -24.75
CA GLU A 215 8.23 -9.19 -25.91
C GLU A 215 9.54 -8.46 -26.18
N ARG A 216 9.72 -8.01 -27.43
CA ARG A 216 10.90 -7.26 -27.85
C ARG A 216 10.48 -5.98 -28.59
N VAL A 217 11.15 -4.88 -28.27
CA VAL A 217 11.09 -3.62 -29.02
C VAL A 217 12.51 -3.18 -29.36
N ASP A 218 12.71 -2.70 -30.58
CA ASP A 218 14.01 -2.27 -31.06
C ASP A 218 14.14 -0.74 -31.00
N VAL A 219 15.32 -0.25 -30.60
CA VAL A 219 15.67 1.18 -30.62
C VAL A 219 16.93 1.38 -31.46
N MET A 220 16.82 2.15 -32.55
CA MET A 220 17.92 2.39 -33.48
C MET A 220 18.80 3.56 -33.03
N VAL A 221 19.92 3.28 -32.39
CA VAL A 221 20.83 4.30 -31.86
C VAL A 221 21.90 4.64 -32.91
N LYS A 222 21.88 5.87 -33.41
CA LYS A 222 22.74 6.30 -34.55
C LYS A 222 24.19 6.57 -34.16
N SER A 223 24.44 6.98 -32.93
CA SER A 223 25.76 7.35 -32.42
C SER A 223 25.79 7.23 -30.89
N PHE A 224 26.98 7.28 -30.30
CA PHE A 224 27.16 7.39 -28.85
C PHE A 224 27.01 8.84 -28.34
N THR A 225 26.35 9.74 -29.07
CA THR A 225 26.23 11.15 -28.66
C THR A 225 25.46 11.26 -27.34
N ARG A 226 26.09 11.80 -26.31
CA ARG A 226 25.50 11.99 -24.97
C ARG A 226 24.23 12.83 -25.00
N ALA A 227 23.36 12.62 -24.01
CA ALA A 227 22.10 13.37 -23.81
C ALA A 227 21.13 13.35 -25.02
N VAL A 228 21.22 12.33 -25.88
CA VAL A 228 20.28 12.13 -27.00
C VAL A 228 19.20 11.13 -26.60
N VAL A 229 17.95 11.54 -26.75
CA VAL A 229 16.78 10.65 -26.66
C VAL A 229 16.49 10.07 -28.04
N THR A 230 16.33 8.75 -28.10
CA THR A 230 15.94 8.00 -29.30
C THR A 230 14.66 7.24 -29.02
N GLU A 231 13.71 7.30 -29.95
CA GLU A 231 12.47 6.52 -29.87
C GLU A 231 12.64 5.14 -30.47
N GLY A 232 12.04 4.14 -29.84
CA GLY A 232 11.95 2.77 -30.34
C GLY A 232 10.91 2.62 -31.44
N THR A 233 10.85 1.43 -32.03
CA THR A 233 9.89 1.08 -33.08
C THR A 233 8.44 1.00 -32.58
N GLY A 234 8.21 1.05 -31.27
CA GLY A 234 6.88 0.97 -30.68
C GLY A 234 6.91 0.84 -29.15
N GLN A 235 5.86 0.24 -28.61
CA GLN A 235 5.67 -0.08 -27.21
C GLN A 235 5.54 -1.60 -27.06
N PHE A 236 5.76 -2.14 -25.85
CA PHE A 236 5.31 -3.50 -25.56
C PHE A 236 3.80 -3.61 -25.79
N GLY A 237 3.36 -4.78 -26.24
CA GLY A 237 1.95 -5.11 -26.32
C GLY A 237 1.33 -5.18 -24.94
N GLU A 238 0.02 -5.43 -24.91
CA GLU A 238 -0.63 -5.72 -23.64
C GLU A 238 -0.14 -7.08 -23.13
N PRO A 239 0.40 -7.14 -21.91
CA PRO A 239 0.90 -8.39 -21.35
C PRO A 239 -0.25 -9.38 -21.20
N VAL A 240 -0.11 -10.56 -21.78
CA VAL A 240 -1.10 -11.63 -21.62
C VAL A 240 -0.80 -12.36 -20.31
N THR A 241 -1.49 -12.00 -19.25
CA THR A 241 -1.43 -12.70 -17.97
C THR A 241 -2.74 -13.43 -17.67
N GLY A 242 -2.65 -14.55 -16.96
CA GLY A 242 -3.82 -15.27 -16.42
C GLY A 242 -4.18 -14.84 -15.00
N ILE A 243 -3.48 -13.85 -14.45
CA ILE A 243 -3.59 -13.44 -13.06
C ILE A 243 -4.81 -12.53 -12.94
N LYS A 244 -5.65 -12.83 -11.95
CA LYS A 244 -6.75 -11.97 -11.52
C LYS A 244 -6.78 -12.04 -10.00
N ASP A 245 -6.25 -11.02 -9.35
CA ASP A 245 -6.20 -10.98 -7.90
C ASP A 245 -6.84 -9.69 -7.37
N ALA A 246 -7.87 -9.84 -6.54
CA ALA A 246 -8.59 -8.73 -5.96
C ALA A 246 -7.90 -8.32 -4.67
N CYS A 247 -6.98 -7.35 -4.76
CA CYS A 247 -6.29 -6.84 -3.59
C CYS A 247 -7.27 -6.04 -2.72
N VAL A 248 -7.16 -6.22 -1.41
CA VAL A 248 -7.85 -5.39 -0.42
C VAL A 248 -6.80 -4.87 0.55
N ALA A 249 -6.97 -3.63 1.01
CA ALA A 249 -6.11 -3.10 2.07
C ALA A 249 -6.21 -4.00 3.32
N PRO A 250 -5.09 -4.29 4.00
CA PRO A 250 -5.12 -5.05 5.23
C PRO A 250 -5.85 -4.26 6.31
N LEU A 251 -6.51 -4.98 7.23
CA LEU A 251 -7.10 -4.33 8.39
C LEU A 251 -5.99 -3.74 9.27
N PRO A 252 -6.08 -2.46 9.68
CA PRO A 252 -5.10 -1.84 10.56
C PRO A 252 -5.31 -2.24 12.04
N VAL A 253 -6.17 -3.23 12.28
CA VAL A 253 -6.41 -3.89 13.58
C VAL A 253 -6.50 -5.40 13.36
N ASP A 254 -6.42 -6.17 14.44
CA ASP A 254 -6.50 -7.63 14.38
C ASP A 254 -7.83 -8.11 13.78
N ALA A 255 -7.76 -8.98 12.76
CA ALA A 255 -8.92 -9.50 12.05
C ALA A 255 -9.77 -10.45 12.90
N GLN A 256 -9.21 -11.02 13.97
CA GLN A 256 -9.96 -11.82 14.93
C GLN A 256 -10.69 -10.95 15.96
N GLY A 257 -10.49 -9.64 15.90
CA GLY A 257 -11.16 -8.61 16.71
C GLY A 257 -10.51 -8.33 18.04
N TRP A 258 -9.31 -8.85 18.33
CA TRP A 258 -8.66 -8.58 19.61
C TRP A 258 -8.24 -7.11 19.73
N ILE A 259 -8.70 -6.47 20.81
CA ILE A 259 -8.27 -5.12 21.22
C ILE A 259 -7.14 -5.22 22.24
N TYR A 260 -7.37 -6.05 23.26
CA TYR A 260 -6.42 -6.32 24.34
C TYR A 260 -6.44 -7.81 24.65
N HIS A 261 -5.26 -8.42 24.70
CA HIS A 261 -5.10 -9.83 25.04
C HIS A 261 -3.74 -10.07 25.69
N ASN A 262 -3.70 -10.90 26.75
CA ASN A 262 -2.48 -11.39 27.40
C ASN A 262 -1.43 -10.30 27.74
N GLY A 263 -1.84 -9.17 28.30
CA GLY A 263 -0.89 -8.16 28.79
C GLY A 263 -0.54 -7.04 27.82
N SER A 264 -1.17 -6.98 26.64
CA SER A 264 -0.90 -5.91 25.68
C SER A 264 -2.10 -5.55 24.81
N LEU A 265 -2.16 -4.28 24.41
CA LEU A 265 -2.96 -3.85 23.27
C LEU A 265 -2.45 -4.55 22.02
N VAL A 266 -3.35 -5.15 21.25
CA VAL A 266 -2.98 -6.01 20.11
C VAL A 266 -2.52 -5.17 18.93
N LYS A 267 -1.42 -5.60 18.32
CA LYS A 267 -0.91 -5.03 17.07
C LYS A 267 -1.17 -6.01 15.92
N PRO A 268 -1.72 -5.55 14.78
CA PRO A 268 -1.84 -6.39 13.60
C PRO A 268 -0.44 -6.62 13.04
N LEU A 269 -0.09 -7.90 12.87
CA LEU A 269 1.23 -8.33 12.41
C LEU A 269 2.31 -8.02 13.46
N ASP A 270 3.34 -8.87 13.60
CA ASP A 270 4.39 -8.76 14.63
C ASP A 270 5.35 -7.54 14.44
N TYR A 271 4.84 -6.42 13.97
CA TYR A 271 5.60 -5.20 13.69
C TYR A 271 5.25 -4.09 14.68
N ASN A 272 6.27 -3.54 15.33
CA ASN A 272 6.11 -2.45 16.29
C ASN A 272 6.03 -1.10 15.57
N HIS A 273 4.85 -0.74 15.04
CA HIS A 273 4.63 0.56 14.41
C HIS A 273 3.59 1.40 15.16
N PRO A 274 3.76 2.74 15.19
CA PRO A 274 2.97 3.62 16.04
C PRO A 274 1.51 3.78 15.59
N ASN A 275 1.23 3.64 14.28
CA ASN A 275 -0.12 3.89 13.73
C ASN A 275 -0.86 2.60 13.35
N LEU A 276 -0.40 1.44 13.82
CA LEU A 276 -1.01 0.14 13.56
C LEU A 276 -1.46 -0.52 14.86
N GLY A 277 -2.69 -1.00 14.85
CA GLY A 277 -3.34 -1.61 16.00
C GLY A 277 -3.91 -0.60 16.98
N TRP A 278 -4.03 -1.08 18.21
CA TRP A 278 -4.69 -0.36 19.28
C TRP A 278 -3.70 0.47 20.08
N ALA A 279 -4.06 1.72 20.34
CA ALA A 279 -3.27 2.68 21.09
C ALA A 279 -4.00 3.13 22.35
N ASP A 280 -3.21 3.38 23.39
CA ASP A 280 -3.68 3.95 24.65
C ASP A 280 -3.77 5.48 24.53
N TRP A 281 -4.98 6.01 24.58
CA TRP A 281 -5.29 7.45 24.57
C TRP A 281 -5.93 7.90 25.89
N SER A 282 -5.74 7.11 26.94
CA SER A 282 -6.39 7.31 28.22
C SER A 282 -6.10 8.67 28.84
N SER A 283 -7.05 9.15 29.64
CA SER A 283 -6.98 10.46 30.27
C SER A 283 -7.38 10.36 31.73
N ASN A 284 -6.63 11.05 32.59
CA ASN A 284 -6.86 11.09 34.04
C ASN A 284 -7.05 9.68 34.67
N ALA A 285 -6.24 8.73 34.22
CA ALA A 285 -6.21 7.36 34.73
C ALA A 285 -4.75 6.87 34.82
N ASN A 286 -4.45 6.07 35.83
CA ASN A 286 -3.16 5.39 35.97
C ASN A 286 -3.33 3.94 35.53
N ILE A 287 -2.65 3.52 34.46
CA ILE A 287 -2.88 2.23 33.80
C ILE A 287 -1.61 1.39 33.82
N ASN A 288 -1.78 0.10 34.10
CA ASN A 288 -0.79 -0.94 33.87
C ASN A 288 -1.40 -2.00 32.94
N TRP A 289 -0.97 -2.02 31.68
CA TRP A 289 -1.45 -2.96 30.67
C TRP A 289 -0.98 -4.40 30.89
N ALA A 290 0.03 -4.63 31.72
CA ALA A 290 0.66 -5.93 31.96
C ALA A 290 0.66 -6.32 33.44
N ASP A 291 -0.45 -6.07 34.15
CA ASP A 291 -0.59 -6.43 35.56
C ASP A 291 -0.79 -7.94 35.73
N THR A 292 0.16 -8.61 36.38
CA THR A 292 0.11 -10.05 36.66
C THR A 292 -0.55 -10.39 38.00
N SER A 293 -0.83 -9.40 38.85
CA SER A 293 -1.32 -9.61 40.23
C SER A 293 -2.76 -10.11 40.31
N ALA A 294 -3.52 -9.97 39.22
CA ALA A 294 -4.96 -10.20 39.20
C ALA A 294 -5.42 -11.01 37.98
N ALA A 295 -4.49 -11.72 37.32
CA ALA A 295 -4.79 -12.50 36.12
C ALA A 295 -5.96 -13.46 36.32
N ARG A 296 -6.78 -13.61 35.27
CA ARG A 296 -7.83 -14.63 35.22
C ARG A 296 -7.19 -16.01 35.09
N GLU A 297 -7.91 -17.07 35.48
CA GLU A 297 -7.43 -18.44 35.32
C GLU A 297 -7.06 -18.72 33.85
N GLY A 298 -5.82 -19.17 33.62
CA GLY A 298 -5.28 -19.42 32.28
C GLY A 298 -4.74 -18.19 31.53
N GLY A 299 -4.87 -16.97 32.08
CA GLY A 299 -4.35 -15.73 31.50
C GLY A 299 -2.97 -15.33 32.05
N ALA A 300 -2.17 -14.63 31.24
CA ALA A 300 -0.81 -14.21 31.64
C ALA A 300 -0.78 -12.87 32.41
N ALA A 301 -1.60 -11.90 32.01
CA ALA A 301 -1.66 -10.55 32.58
C ALA A 301 -2.99 -9.86 32.22
N VAL A 302 -3.34 -8.81 32.96
CA VAL A 302 -4.57 -8.00 32.79
C VAL A 302 -4.24 -6.52 32.75
N CYS A 303 -5.16 -5.71 32.23
CA CYS A 303 -5.07 -4.26 32.29
C CYS A 303 -5.65 -3.81 33.63
N SER A 304 -4.81 -3.35 34.56
CA SER A 304 -5.30 -2.70 35.78
C SER A 304 -5.26 -1.19 35.65
N ALA A 305 -6.30 -0.52 36.15
CA ALA A 305 -6.40 0.92 36.06
C ALA A 305 -7.07 1.54 37.28
N THR A 306 -6.46 2.58 37.82
CA THR A 306 -7.14 3.50 38.74
C THR A 306 -7.66 4.67 37.93
N ILE A 307 -8.99 4.80 37.84
CA ILE A 307 -9.66 5.83 37.03
C ILE A 307 -10.18 6.92 37.97
N ASN A 308 -9.61 8.13 37.87
CA ASN A 308 -10.06 9.27 38.66
C ASN A 308 -11.43 9.77 38.18
N PRO A 309 -12.15 10.58 38.98
CA PRO A 309 -13.37 11.25 38.51
C PRO A 309 -13.12 11.93 37.17
N ILE A 310 -14.11 11.89 36.26
CA ILE A 310 -14.05 12.37 34.86
C ILE A 310 -12.99 11.74 33.96
N GLY A 311 -12.15 10.83 34.48
CA GLY A 311 -11.14 10.09 33.72
C GLY A 311 -11.68 8.88 32.99
N SER A 312 -10.85 8.32 32.11
CA SER A 312 -11.20 7.14 31.32
C SER A 312 -9.98 6.40 30.82
N ILE A 313 -10.10 5.08 30.72
CA ILE A 313 -9.28 4.31 29.78
C ILE A 313 -9.85 4.56 28.40
N GLN A 314 -9.02 4.98 27.45
CA GLN A 314 -9.43 5.22 26.07
C GLN A 314 -8.54 4.43 25.13
N ILE A 315 -9.16 3.63 24.26
CA ILE A 315 -8.45 2.78 23.30
C ILE A 315 -8.94 3.14 21.90
N GLY A 316 -8.02 3.44 21.00
CA GLY A 316 -8.35 3.80 19.61
C GLY A 316 -7.26 3.40 18.62
N THR A 317 -7.41 3.84 17.38
CA THR A 317 -6.45 3.60 16.30
C THR A 317 -6.35 4.84 15.41
N ASP A 318 -5.16 5.16 14.94
CA ASP A 318 -4.92 6.34 14.10
C ASP A 318 -5.45 6.19 12.66
N LEU A 319 -5.58 4.95 12.18
CA LEU A 319 -6.13 4.64 10.85
C LEU A 319 -7.62 4.30 10.97
N PRO A 320 -8.49 4.82 10.08
CA PRO A 320 -9.88 4.42 10.08
C PRO A 320 -10.03 2.96 9.68
N VAL A 321 -11.03 2.32 10.27
CA VAL A 321 -11.40 0.92 10.04
C VAL A 321 -12.89 0.85 9.81
N GLU A 322 -13.29 0.53 8.58
CA GLU A 322 -14.67 0.16 8.25
C GLU A 322 -15.01 -1.19 8.88
N TRP A 323 -15.37 -1.14 10.15
CA TRP A 323 -15.49 -2.31 11.02
C TRP A 323 -16.93 -2.76 11.25
N ALA A 324 -17.92 -1.91 10.92
CA ALA A 324 -19.34 -2.22 11.05
C ALA A 324 -19.78 -3.47 10.26
N PRO A 325 -19.27 -3.75 9.04
CA PRO A 325 -19.58 -5.00 8.35
C PRO A 325 -18.76 -6.20 8.87
N LEU A 326 -17.81 -5.98 9.80
CA LEU A 326 -16.88 -7.01 10.26
C LEU A 326 -17.20 -7.52 11.67
N PHE A 327 -17.71 -6.65 12.55
CA PHE A 327 -17.94 -6.98 13.96
C PHE A 327 -19.33 -6.57 14.44
N ASP A 328 -19.91 -7.35 15.34
CA ASP A 328 -21.28 -7.15 15.84
C ASP A 328 -21.32 -6.63 17.29
N SER A 329 -20.43 -7.13 18.13
CA SER A 329 -20.44 -6.86 19.57
C SER A 329 -19.04 -6.64 20.14
N LEU A 330 -19.00 -5.94 21.27
CA LEU A 330 -17.83 -5.81 22.14
C LEU A 330 -17.98 -6.77 23.32
N GLU A 331 -16.95 -7.56 23.56
CA GLU A 331 -16.80 -8.42 24.73
C GLU A 331 -15.57 -8.03 25.54
N PHE A 332 -15.68 -8.13 26.85
CA PHE A 332 -14.55 -7.99 27.76
C PHE A 332 -14.87 -8.64 29.10
N TYR A 333 -13.83 -8.96 29.86
CA TYR A 333 -13.95 -9.36 31.25
C TYR A 333 -13.57 -8.20 32.15
N ILE A 334 -14.31 -8.03 33.25
CA ILE A 334 -14.06 -6.97 34.21
C ILE A 334 -14.27 -7.43 35.66
N LYS A 335 -13.46 -6.89 36.56
CA LYS A 335 -13.70 -6.85 38.01
C LYS A 335 -13.17 -5.55 38.63
N GLY A 336 -13.64 -5.22 39.81
CA GLY A 336 -13.16 -4.12 40.64
C GLY A 336 -12.42 -4.61 41.88
N ASP A 337 -11.71 -3.71 42.54
CA ASP A 337 -11.27 -3.94 43.93
C ASP A 337 -12.45 -3.91 44.93
N SER A 338 -13.52 -3.26 44.52
CA SER A 338 -14.76 -3.00 45.24
C SER A 338 -15.93 -2.97 44.25
N ALA A 339 -17.17 -2.91 44.76
CA ALA A 339 -18.35 -2.77 43.91
C ALA A 339 -18.41 -1.34 43.33
N ILE A 340 -18.58 -1.24 42.00
CA ILE A 340 -18.62 0.05 41.28
C ILE A 340 -19.91 0.12 40.45
N SER A 341 -20.64 1.21 40.56
CA SER A 341 -21.87 1.48 39.78
C SER A 341 -21.74 2.67 38.83
N THR A 342 -20.57 3.31 38.80
CA THR A 342 -20.32 4.56 38.07
C THR A 342 -19.30 4.40 36.94
N LEU A 343 -19.10 3.17 36.46
CA LEU A 343 -18.36 2.91 35.23
C LEU A 343 -19.33 3.02 34.05
N ALA A 344 -18.98 3.83 33.06
CA ALA A 344 -19.69 3.91 31.79
C ALA A 344 -18.78 3.44 30.65
N VAL A 345 -19.29 2.60 29.76
CA VAL A 345 -18.53 2.02 28.64
C VAL A 345 -19.19 2.38 27.32
N GLY A 346 -18.41 2.76 26.30
CA GLY A 346 -18.91 2.94 24.94
C GLY A 346 -18.06 3.90 24.10
N TYR A 347 -18.67 4.44 23.05
CA TYR A 347 -18.07 5.36 22.09
C TYR A 347 -18.76 6.74 22.19
N ALA A 348 -19.58 7.12 21.20
CA ALA A 348 -20.35 8.36 21.23
C ALA A 348 -21.47 8.33 22.28
N THR A 349 -22.03 7.15 22.53
CA THR A 349 -22.97 6.88 23.62
C THR A 349 -22.30 5.94 24.63
N THR A 350 -22.70 5.98 25.89
CA THR A 350 -22.16 5.06 26.90
C THR A 350 -23.27 4.36 27.67
N VAL A 351 -22.98 3.14 28.11
CA VAL A 351 -23.83 2.30 28.96
C VAL A 351 -23.17 2.16 30.33
N THR A 352 -23.93 2.32 31.42
CA THR A 352 -23.42 2.07 32.76
C THR A 352 -23.25 0.59 33.01
N VAL A 353 -22.05 0.18 33.44
CA VAL A 353 -21.68 -1.23 33.69
C VAL A 353 -21.44 -1.43 35.18
N PRO A 354 -22.28 -2.20 35.89
CA PRO A 354 -22.03 -2.55 37.28
C PRO A 354 -20.83 -3.51 37.36
N VAL A 355 -19.88 -3.22 38.25
CA VAL A 355 -18.66 -4.01 38.43
C VAL A 355 -18.67 -4.65 39.81
N SER A 356 -18.42 -5.95 39.86
CA SER A 356 -18.27 -6.73 41.10
C SER A 356 -16.79 -6.98 41.42
N THR A 357 -16.50 -7.53 42.60
CA THR A 357 -15.15 -7.96 42.97
C THR A 357 -14.73 -9.29 42.32
N SER A 358 -15.66 -9.98 41.67
CA SER A 358 -15.41 -11.19 40.89
C SER A 358 -15.36 -10.87 39.39
N TRP A 359 -14.57 -11.64 38.64
CA TRP A 359 -14.53 -11.54 37.19
C TRP A 359 -15.89 -11.82 36.58
N THR A 360 -16.37 -10.90 35.76
CA THR A 360 -17.62 -11.02 35.00
C THR A 360 -17.35 -10.74 33.54
N LYS A 361 -17.95 -11.53 32.64
CA LYS A 361 -17.95 -11.24 31.21
C LYS A 361 -19.05 -10.23 30.91
N GLN A 362 -18.74 -9.23 30.11
CA GLN A 362 -19.68 -8.26 29.57
C GLN A 362 -19.73 -8.41 28.05
N THR A 363 -20.93 -8.30 27.48
CA THR A 363 -21.17 -8.35 26.05
C THR A 363 -22.19 -7.27 25.69
N PHE A 364 -21.86 -6.40 24.74
CA PHE A 364 -22.74 -5.34 24.25
C PHE A 364 -22.72 -5.31 22.72
N SER A 365 -23.86 -5.08 22.08
CA SER A 365 -23.85 -4.78 20.65
C SER A 365 -23.13 -3.46 20.41
N LEU A 366 -22.38 -3.35 19.31
CA LEU A 366 -21.67 -2.11 18.98
C LEU A 366 -22.63 -0.91 18.83
N SER A 367 -23.82 -1.16 18.29
CA SER A 367 -24.90 -0.17 18.20
C SER A 367 -25.35 0.36 19.56
N SER A 368 -25.43 -0.50 20.59
CA SER A 368 -25.82 -0.07 21.95
C SER A 368 -24.76 0.81 22.63
N LEU A 369 -23.50 0.69 22.19
CA LEU A 369 -22.37 1.51 22.64
C LEU A 369 -22.19 2.78 21.80
N GLY A 370 -23.06 3.04 20.83
CA GLY A 370 -22.92 4.17 19.90
C GLY A 370 -21.62 4.13 19.10
N ALA A 371 -21.16 2.93 18.73
CA ALA A 371 -20.01 2.76 17.85
C ALA A 371 -20.28 3.39 16.47
N PRO A 372 -19.29 4.08 15.87
CA PRO A 372 -19.41 4.60 14.51
C PRO A 372 -19.35 3.46 13.47
N ASP A 373 -19.72 3.76 12.23
CA ASP A 373 -19.53 2.82 11.11
C ASP A 373 -18.05 2.56 10.80
N SER A 374 -17.20 3.57 11.10
CA SER A 374 -15.76 3.56 10.91
C SER A 374 -15.05 3.98 12.20
N LEU A 375 -14.19 3.13 12.76
CA LEU A 375 -13.38 3.48 13.91
C LEU A 375 -12.05 4.06 13.48
N GLY A 376 -11.74 5.26 13.95
CA GLY A 376 -10.43 5.90 13.83
C GLY A 376 -10.46 7.23 14.56
N LYS A 377 -9.32 7.87 14.70
CA LYS A 377 -9.23 9.20 15.32
C LYS A 377 -10.28 10.16 14.72
N PRO A 378 -11.08 10.87 15.53
CA PRO A 378 -10.95 11.05 16.99
C PRO A 378 -11.75 10.06 17.85
N THR A 379 -12.41 9.06 17.28
CA THR A 379 -13.29 8.14 18.02
C THR A 379 -12.49 7.07 18.76
N ASN A 380 -12.90 6.75 20.00
CA ASN A 380 -12.27 5.75 20.84
C ASN A 380 -13.29 4.93 21.65
N LEU A 381 -12.90 3.72 22.02
CA LEU A 381 -13.59 2.94 23.05
C LEU A 381 -13.18 3.51 24.42
N ALA A 382 -14.15 3.95 25.21
CA ALA A 382 -13.92 4.52 26.52
C ALA A 382 -14.51 3.68 27.65
N PHE A 383 -13.71 3.46 28.71
CA PHE A 383 -14.15 3.00 30.03
C PHE A 383 -14.03 4.17 30.99
N ARG A 384 -15.15 4.87 31.26
CA ARG A 384 -15.19 6.18 31.91
C ARG A 384 -15.71 6.12 33.33
N ASN A 385 -15.06 6.86 34.23
CA ASN A 385 -15.59 7.14 35.55
C ASN A 385 -16.55 8.34 35.49
N ILE A 386 -17.85 8.08 35.62
CA ILE A 386 -18.90 9.11 35.68
C ILE A 386 -19.28 9.48 37.13
N GLY A 387 -18.59 8.91 38.12
CA GLY A 387 -18.78 9.18 39.53
C GLY A 387 -17.87 10.29 40.07
N SER A 388 -18.00 10.57 41.37
CA SER A 388 -17.24 11.62 42.07
C SER A 388 -15.99 11.10 42.81
N SER A 389 -15.73 9.79 42.79
CA SER A 389 -14.60 9.16 43.49
C SER A 389 -13.82 8.26 42.55
N ALA A 390 -12.51 8.18 42.76
CA ALA A 390 -11.66 7.26 42.01
C ALA A 390 -12.00 5.80 42.37
N PHE A 391 -11.83 4.89 41.42
CA PHE A 391 -11.98 3.45 41.63
C PHE A 391 -10.90 2.69 40.86
N LYS A 392 -10.66 1.43 41.24
CA LYS A 392 -9.74 0.54 40.53
C LYS A 392 -10.50 -0.60 39.84
N ILE A 393 -10.24 -0.78 38.55
CA ILE A 393 -10.74 -1.91 37.75
C ILE A 393 -9.60 -2.73 37.17
N TYR A 394 -9.96 -3.95 36.78
CA TYR A 394 -9.14 -4.88 36.02
C TYR A 394 -9.93 -5.30 34.79
N LEU A 395 -9.34 -5.17 33.62
CA LEU A 395 -9.88 -5.56 32.32
C LEU A 395 -9.06 -6.69 31.72
N ASP A 396 -9.74 -7.62 31.05
CA ASP A 396 -9.11 -8.72 30.36
C ASP A 396 -9.89 -9.09 29.10
N ASP A 397 -9.21 -9.65 28.09
CA ASP A 397 -9.77 -10.11 26.81
C ASP A 397 -10.77 -9.12 26.18
N ILE A 398 -10.33 -7.89 25.92
CA ILE A 398 -11.18 -6.91 25.22
C ILE A 398 -11.19 -7.30 23.75
N LYS A 399 -12.36 -7.62 23.21
CA LYS A 399 -12.52 -8.22 21.89
C LYS A 399 -13.77 -7.72 21.17
N LEU A 400 -13.63 -7.37 19.90
CA LEU A 400 -14.72 -7.24 18.96
C LEU A 400 -15.08 -8.64 18.44
N VAL A 401 -16.36 -9.01 18.51
CA VAL A 401 -16.83 -10.31 18.04
C VAL A 401 -17.10 -10.21 16.54
N PRO A 402 -16.41 -11.01 15.69
CA PRO A 402 -16.66 -11.01 14.26
C PRO A 402 -18.10 -11.41 13.95
N ILE A 403 -18.69 -10.78 12.94
CA ILE A 403 -19.95 -11.25 12.35
C ILE A 403 -19.66 -12.63 11.74
N ALA A 404 -20.45 -13.64 12.10
CA ALA A 404 -20.31 -14.97 11.52
C ALA A 404 -20.52 -14.87 10.00
N ASN A 405 -19.47 -15.09 9.20
CA ASN A 405 -19.58 -15.13 7.75
C ASN A 405 -20.61 -16.21 7.37
N THR A 406 -21.75 -15.80 6.80
CA THR A 406 -22.70 -16.72 6.17
C THR A 406 -22.21 -17.27 4.83
N ASN A 407 -20.99 -16.93 4.40
CA ASN A 407 -20.36 -17.42 3.18
C ASN A 407 -19.00 -18.05 3.46
N THR A 408 -19.01 -19.25 4.04
CA THR A 408 -17.98 -20.26 3.77
C THR A 408 -18.57 -21.33 2.84
N SER A 409 -18.91 -20.95 1.60
CA SER A 409 -18.90 -21.94 0.52
C SER A 409 -17.46 -22.13 0.08
N SER A 410 -16.83 -23.16 0.64
CA SER A 410 -15.65 -23.82 0.12
C SER A 410 -15.72 -23.97 -1.40
N SER A 411 -14.79 -23.36 -2.13
CA SER A 411 -14.37 -23.85 -3.44
C SER A 411 -13.10 -24.65 -3.22
N SER A 412 -13.29 -25.97 -3.12
CA SER A 412 -12.30 -27.01 -3.36
C SER A 412 -11.67 -26.91 -4.75
#